data_AF-A0A917RMB8-F1
#
_entry.id   AF-A0A917RMB8-F1
#
_cell.length_a   1.000
_cell.length_b   1.000
_cell.length_c   1.000
_cell.angle_alpha   90.00
_cell.angle_beta   90.00
_cell.angle_gamma   90.00
#
_symmetry.space_group_name_H-M   'P 1'
#
loop_
_entity.id
_entity.type
_entity.pdbx_description
1 polymer ?
#
loop_
_entity_poly.entity_id
_entity_poly.type
_entity_poly.pdbx_seq_one_letter_code
_entity_poly.pdbx_strand_id
1 'polypeptide(L)' 'MQTVGTSGQIEQDDGECWPATTRAARGIYAAEQTLKYQALRGESKPADWPGGGIVSEGFTKDDGQWYWWQRYFDYLTGKV' A
#
# COMPACT_ATOMS: atom_id res chain seq x y z
N MET A 1 6.07 23.99 -13.39
CA MET A 1 5.43 23.58 -12.13
C MET A 1 6.03 22.25 -11.74
N GLN A 2 6.68 22.16 -10.58
CA GLN A 2 7.25 20.91 -10.08
C GLN A 2 6.14 20.08 -9.44
N THR A 3 6.02 18.80 -9.80
CA THR A 3 4.92 17.94 -9.37
C THR A 3 5.24 17.18 -8.08
N VAL A 4 6.44 16.61 -7.96
CA VAL A 4 6.91 15.81 -6.81
C VAL A 4 8.17 16.40 -6.17
N GLY A 5 8.61 15.84 -5.04
CA GLY A 5 9.74 16.36 -4.25
C GLY A 5 9.30 17.42 -3.24
N THR A 6 10.21 17.89 -2.39
CA THR A 6 9.86 18.65 -1.15
C THR A 6 8.99 19.89 -1.35
N SER A 7 9.01 20.52 -2.52
CA SER A 7 8.16 21.66 -2.89
C SER A 7 7.17 21.36 -4.03
N GLY A 8 7.08 20.11 -4.49
CA GLY A 8 6.14 19.68 -5.51
C GLY A 8 4.70 19.63 -4.99
N GLN A 9 3.73 20.00 -5.83
CA GLN A 9 2.34 20.08 -5.38
C GLN A 9 1.77 18.74 -4.90
N ILE A 10 2.08 17.63 -5.59
CA ILE A 10 1.57 16.30 -5.25
C ILE A 10 2.21 15.80 -3.95
N GLU A 11 3.53 15.97 -3.82
CA GLU A 11 4.27 15.51 -2.64
C GLU A 11 3.88 16.28 -1.37
N GLN A 12 3.41 17.52 -1.50
CA GLN A 12 2.90 18.27 -0.35
C GLN A 12 1.64 17.60 0.24
N ASP A 13 0.74 17.12 -0.61
CA ASP A 13 -0.47 16.40 -0.17
C ASP A 13 -0.11 15.07 0.54
N ASP A 14 0.83 14.32 -0.04
CA ASP A 14 1.36 13.08 0.55
C ASP A 14 2.12 13.33 1.87
N GLY A 15 2.93 14.40 1.88
CA GLY A 15 3.73 14.84 3.00
C GLY A 15 2.91 15.37 4.18
N GLU A 16 1.67 15.79 3.96
CA GLU A 16 0.71 16.04 5.04
C GLU A 16 0.13 14.72 5.60
N CYS A 17 -0.30 13.82 4.70
CA CYS A 17 -1.06 12.62 5.04
C CYS A 17 -0.24 11.59 5.83
N TRP A 18 0.99 11.28 5.41
CA TRP A 18 1.76 10.19 6.01
C TRP A 18 2.23 10.50 7.44
N PRO A 19 2.73 11.70 7.77
CA PRO A 19 3.11 12.04 9.15
C PRO A 19 1.91 12.11 10.09
N ALA A 20 0.74 12.56 9.63
CA ALA A 20 -0.48 12.54 10.43
C ALA A 20 -0.87 11.10 10.82
N THR A 21 -0.91 10.20 9.84
CA THR A 21 -1.22 8.78 10.05
C THR A 21 -0.22 8.10 10.98
N THR A 22 1.09 8.34 10.78
CA THR A 22 2.16 7.78 11.61
C THR A 22 2.08 8.25 13.06
N ARG A 23 1.74 9.52 13.29
CA ARG A 23 1.53 10.06 14.64
C ARG A 23 0.31 9.44 15.31
N ALA A 24 -0.80 9.31 14.58
CA ALA A 24 -2.03 8.72 15.10
C ALA A 24 -1.84 7.26 15.54
N ALA A 25 -1.08 6.47 14.78
CA ALA A 25 -0.79 5.06 15.08
C ALA A 25 -0.08 4.83 16.43
N ARG A 26 0.52 5.86 17.04
CA ARG A 26 1.17 5.78 18.36
C ARG A 26 0.19 5.89 19.53
N GLY A 27 -1.07 6.29 19.29
CA GLY A 27 -2.08 6.41 20.34
C GLY A 27 -2.50 5.04 20.88
N ILE A 28 -2.74 4.93 22.19
CA ILE A 28 -3.06 3.66 22.88
C ILE A 28 -4.20 2.91 22.18
N TYR A 29 -5.32 3.59 21.92
CA TYR A 29 -6.47 2.98 21.24
C TYR A 29 -6.21 2.69 19.75
N ALA A 30 -5.46 3.55 19.07
CA ALA A 30 -5.21 3.41 17.64
C ALA A 30 -4.23 2.26 17.34
N ALA A 31 -3.27 2.01 18.24
CA ALA A 31 -2.29 0.93 18.12
C ALA A 31 -2.93 -0.47 18.19
N GLU A 32 -4.11 -0.58 18.80
CA GLU A 32 -4.89 -1.82 18.88
C GLU A 32 -5.84 -2.01 17.69
N GLN A 33 -5.95 -1.02 16.79
CA GLN A 33 -6.79 -1.10 15.60
C GLN A 33 -6.05 -1.71 14.41
N THR A 34 -6.84 -2.25 13.47
CA THR A 34 -6.33 -2.82 12.23
C THR A 34 -6.54 -1.87 11.06
N LEU A 35 -5.51 -1.71 10.23
CA LEU A 35 -5.64 -1.11 8.91
C LEU A 35 -6.60 -1.93 8.04
N LYS A 36 -7.40 -1.26 7.21
CA LYS A 36 -8.43 -1.90 6.39
C LYS A 36 -7.95 -1.99 4.94
N TYR A 37 -7.73 -3.22 4.49
CA TYR A 37 -7.39 -3.58 3.11
C TYR A 37 -8.49 -4.49 2.55
N GLN A 38 -9.69 -3.95 2.39
CA GLN A 38 -10.90 -4.72 2.03
C GLN A 38 -11.33 -4.52 0.57
N ALA A 39 -10.76 -3.55 -0.14
CA ALA A 39 -11.01 -3.33 -1.56
C ALA A 39 -10.11 -4.22 -2.42
N LEU A 40 -10.22 -5.53 -2.16
CA LEU A 40 -9.49 -6.59 -2.87
C LEU A 40 -10.32 -7.09 -4.05
N ARG A 41 -9.66 -7.30 -5.18
CA ARG A 41 -10.25 -7.93 -6.37
C ARG A 41 -9.64 -9.30 -6.67
N GLY A 42 -8.46 -9.58 -6.12
CA GLY A 42 -7.66 -10.76 -6.43
C GLY A 42 -6.91 -10.65 -7.75
N GLU A 43 -6.05 -11.63 -8.02
CA GLU A 43 -5.31 -11.71 -9.27
C GLU A 43 -6.25 -11.87 -10.47
N SER A 44 -6.09 -11.04 -11.48
CA SER A 44 -6.84 -11.09 -12.73
C SER A 44 -5.90 -10.74 -13.89
N LYS A 45 -4.93 -11.62 -14.13
CA LYS A 45 -3.89 -11.45 -15.15
C LYS A 45 -4.49 -11.57 -16.55
N PRO A 46 -4.37 -10.55 -17.44
CA PRO A 46 -4.78 -10.66 -18.83
C PRO A 46 -4.03 -11.79 -19.56
N ALA A 47 -4.71 -12.47 -20.49
CA ALA A 47 -4.15 -13.63 -21.19
C ALA A 47 -2.95 -13.28 -22.09
N ASP A 48 -2.92 -12.06 -22.61
CA ASP A 48 -1.86 -11.49 -23.45
C ASP A 48 -0.81 -10.70 -22.65
N TRP A 49 -0.83 -10.78 -21.31
CA TRP A 49 0.11 -10.08 -20.46
C TRP A 49 1.56 -10.55 -20.73
N PRO A 50 2.47 -9.66 -21.15
CA PRO A 50 3.81 -10.05 -21.59
C PRO A 50 4.77 -10.33 -20.43
N GLY A 51 4.39 -10.03 -19.18
CA GLY A 51 5.25 -10.10 -18.00
C GLY A 51 4.95 -11.26 -17.04
N GLY A 52 5.79 -11.41 -16.03
CA GLY A 52 5.53 -12.30 -14.89
C GLY A 52 4.81 -11.59 -13.73
N GLY A 53 4.84 -12.21 -12.55
CA GLY A 53 4.35 -11.64 -11.31
C GLY A 53 2.85 -11.85 -11.06
N ILE A 54 2.37 -11.28 -9.94
CA ILE A 54 0.94 -11.25 -9.60
C ILE A 54 0.34 -10.02 -10.27
N VAL A 55 -0.62 -10.21 -11.17
CA VAL A 55 -1.18 -9.13 -12.01
C VAL A 55 -2.67 -9.06 -11.79
N SER A 56 -3.14 -7.87 -11.44
CA SER A 56 -4.56 -7.62 -11.24
C SER A 56 -4.95 -6.50 -12.21
N GLU A 57 -5.88 -6.81 -13.11
CA GLU A 57 -6.33 -5.90 -14.18
C GLU A 57 -7.24 -4.80 -13.62
N GLY A 58 -7.17 -3.61 -14.22
CA GLY A 58 -7.98 -2.44 -13.85
C GLY A 58 -7.38 -1.62 -12.71
N PHE A 59 -8.21 -0.83 -12.03
CA PHE A 59 -7.79 -0.02 -10.89
C PHE A 59 -7.83 -0.87 -9.61
N THR A 60 -6.71 -1.52 -9.31
CA THR A 60 -6.53 -2.33 -8.11
C THR A 60 -6.33 -1.39 -6.92
N LYS A 61 -7.19 -1.47 -5.92
CA LYS A 61 -7.12 -0.58 -4.75
C LYS A 61 -6.16 -1.13 -3.72
N ASP A 62 -6.48 -2.30 -3.17
CA ASP A 62 -5.75 -2.84 -2.01
C ASP A 62 -4.88 -4.06 -2.34
N ASP A 63 -5.06 -4.71 -3.49
CA ASP A 63 -4.39 -5.99 -3.81
C ASP A 63 -2.86 -5.89 -3.72
N GLY A 64 -2.26 -4.91 -4.40
CA GLY A 64 -0.81 -4.71 -4.38
C GLY A 64 -0.26 -4.40 -2.98
N GLN A 65 -0.98 -3.60 -2.20
CA GLN A 65 -0.60 -3.25 -0.83
C GLN A 65 -0.72 -4.47 0.09
N TRP A 66 -1.75 -5.29 -0.10
CA TRP A 66 -1.96 -6.51 0.67
C TRP A 66 -0.84 -7.53 0.43
N TYR A 67 -0.45 -7.77 -0.83
CA TYR A 67 0.67 -8.65 -1.16
C TYR A 67 1.99 -8.16 -0.54
N TRP A 68 2.20 -6.85 -0.48
CA TRP A 68 3.36 -6.28 0.20
C TRP A 68 3.36 -6.60 1.71
N TRP A 69 2.23 -6.41 2.39
CA TRP A 69 2.11 -6.73 3.82
C TRP A 69 2.29 -8.21 4.12
N GLN A 70 1.74 -9.09 3.28
CA GLN A 70 1.94 -10.54 3.41
C GLN A 70 3.43 -10.90 3.30
N ARG A 71 4.13 -10.37 2.28
CA ARG A 71 5.56 -10.63 2.11
C ARG A 71 6.39 -10.06 3.25
N TYR A 72 6.06 -8.86 3.72
CA TYR A 72 6.72 -8.25 4.87
C TYR A 72 6.51 -9.07 6.15
N PHE A 73 5.31 -9.57 6.38
CA PHE A 73 4.99 -10.43 7.52
C PHE A 73 5.74 -11.77 7.46
N ASP A 74 5.80 -12.42 6.30
CA ASP A 74 6.57 -13.66 6.13
C ASP A 74 8.06 -13.44 6.40
N TYR A 75 8.60 -12.30 5.95
CA TYR A 75 9.98 -11.92 6.24
C TYR A 75 10.22 -11.72 7.75
N LEU A 76 9.34 -10.98 8.44
CA LEU A 76 9.45 -10.75 9.88
C LEU A 76 9.30 -12.04 10.72
N THR A 77 8.56 -13.02 10.21
CA THR A 77 8.30 -14.29 10.90
C THR A 77 9.21 -15.43 10.46
N GLY A 78 10.17 -15.18 9.56
CA GLY A 78 11.15 -16.17 9.11
C GLY A 78 10.57 -17.27 8.22
N LYS A 79 9.38 -17.09 7.64
CA LYS A 79 8.73 -18.05 6.72
C LYS A 79 9.31 -17.98 5.29
N VAL A 80 10.58 -17.61 5.17
CA VAL A 80 11.22 -17.31 3.87
C VAL A 80 11.21 -18.51 2.94
#